data_AF-A0A139R6M0-F1
#
_entry.id   AF-A0A139R6M0-F1
#
_cell.length_a   1.000
_cell.length_b   1.000
_cell.length_c   1.000
_cell.angle_alpha   90.00
_cell.angle_beta   90.00
_cell.angle_gamma   90.00
#
_symmetry.space_group_name_H-M   'P 1'
#
loop_
_entity.id
_entity.type
_entity.pdbx_description
1 polymer ?
#
loop_
_entity_poly.entity_id
_entity_poly.type
_entity_poly.pdbx_seq_one_letter_code
_entity_poly.pdbx_strand_id
1 'polypeptide(L)' 'MTSGPVITGVMSGNEVITSWRTMMGATNPKEALPGTIRGDYAQAPDEGGATFNIVHGSDSPESVEREIALWFGE' A
#
# COMPACT_ATOMS: atom_id res chain seq x y z
N MET A 1 2.78 3.63 -11.24
CA MET A 1 2.23 4.86 -10.63
C MET A 1 2.70 6.08 -11.42
N THR A 2 2.13 6.33 -12.60
CA THR A 2 2.50 7.48 -13.46
C THR A 2 1.30 8.15 -14.12
N SER A 3 0.10 7.61 -13.93
CA SER A 3 -1.15 8.09 -14.54
C SER A 3 -1.79 9.28 -13.81
N GLY A 4 -1.20 9.73 -12.69
CA GLY A 4 -1.75 10.83 -11.89
C GLY A 4 -0.86 11.17 -10.69
N PRO A 5 -1.21 12.23 -9.96
CA PRO A 5 -0.51 12.63 -8.75
C PRO A 5 -0.64 11.55 -7.66
N VAL A 6 0.35 11.48 -6.79
CA VAL A 6 0.37 10.57 -5.64
C VAL A 6 0.73 11.36 -4.39
N ILE A 7 0.24 10.90 -3.24
CA ILE A 7 0.65 11.40 -1.93
C ILE A 7 1.60 10.35 -1.35
N THR A 8 2.79 10.79 -0.94
CA THR A 8 3.80 9.95 -0.30
C THR A 8 4.09 10.47 1.10
N GLY A 9 4.47 9.58 2.01
CA GLY A 9 4.78 9.93 3.38
C GLY A 9 5.52 8.80 4.09
N VAL A 10 6.22 9.16 5.16
CA VAL A 10 6.90 8.23 6.06
C VAL A 10 6.12 8.16 7.36
N MET A 11 5.85 6.95 7.83
CA MET A 11 5.17 6.71 9.11
C MET A 11 6.12 6.04 10.09
N SER A 12 5.99 6.38 11.36
CA SER A 12 6.75 5.78 12.46
C SER A 12 5.81 5.31 13.56
N GLY A 13 6.23 4.26 14.28
CA GLY A 13 5.44 3.66 15.34
C GLY A 13 5.91 2.25 15.68
N ASN A 14 5.32 1.67 16.73
CA ASN A 14 5.58 0.27 17.08
C ASN A 14 5.02 -0.66 16.00
N GLU A 15 5.83 -1.63 15.56
CA GLU A 15 5.46 -2.62 14.53
C GLU A 15 4.84 -1.99 13.26
N VAL A 16 5.25 -0.76 12.90
CA VAL A 16 4.55 0.08 11.92
C VAL A 16 4.36 -0.57 10.56
N ILE A 17 5.34 -1.36 10.10
CA ILE A 17 5.24 -2.10 8.83
C ILE A 17 4.06 -3.09 8.90
N THR A 18 4.06 -3.95 9.92
CA THR A 18 3.01 -4.95 10.11
C THR A 18 1.65 -4.29 10.31
N SER A 19 1.56 -3.30 11.21
CA SER A 19 0.31 -2.59 11.49
C SER A 19 -0.25 -1.90 10.25
N TRP A 20 0.59 -1.22 9.46
CA TRP A 20 0.17 -0.59 8.21
C TRP A 20 -0.32 -1.64 7.20
N ARG A 21 0.38 -2.76 7.04
CA ARG A 21 -0.03 -3.84 6.13
C ARG A 21 -1.36 -4.46 6.52
N THR A 22 -1.60 -4.66 7.82
CA THR A 22 -2.90 -5.10 8.34
C THR A 22 -3.99 -4.09 8.01
N MET A 23 -3.73 -2.79 8.20
CA MET A 23 -4.69 -1.73 7.90
C MET A 23 -4.99 -1.60 6.40
N MET A 24 -3.98 -1.77 5.54
CA MET A 24 -4.16 -1.77 4.09
C MET A 24 -5.06 -2.92 3.62
N GLY A 25 -4.88 -4.13 4.18
CA GLY A 25 -5.57 -5.35 3.74
C GLY A 25 -4.88 -6.07 2.58
N ALA A 26 -5.45 -7.20 2.15
CA ALA A 26 -4.88 -8.04 1.09
C ALA A 26 -4.67 -7.28 -0.23
N THR A 27 -3.63 -7.62 -0.99
CA THR A 27 -3.29 -6.94 -2.25
C THR A 27 -4.41 -7.03 -3.28
N ASN A 28 -5.05 -8.20 -3.38
CA ASN A 28 -6.24 -8.42 -4.19
C ASN A 28 -7.48 -7.91 -3.43
N PRO A 29 -8.20 -6.88 -3.92
CA PRO A 29 -9.39 -6.37 -3.25
C PRO A 29 -10.48 -7.42 -3.01
N LYS A 30 -10.55 -8.47 -3.85
CA LYS A 30 -11.50 -9.57 -3.67
C LYS A 30 -11.23 -10.41 -2.42
N GLU A 31 -10.02 -10.34 -1.87
CA GLU A 31 -9.57 -11.07 -0.69
C GLU A 31 -9.39 -10.14 0.54
N ALA A 32 -9.56 -8.83 0.36
CA ALA A 32 -9.40 -7.86 1.44
C ALA A 32 -10.62 -7.89 2.38
N LEU A 33 -10.37 -7.92 3.69
CA LEU A 33 -11.43 -7.97 4.69
C LEU A 33 -12.15 -6.60 4.81
N PRO A 34 -13.46 -6.58 5.11
CA PRO A 34 -14.17 -5.35 5.45
C PRO A 34 -13.50 -4.59 6.60
N GLY A 35 -13.44 -3.26 6.50
CA GLY A 35 -12.76 -2.39 7.45
C GLY A 35 -11.27 -2.13 7.16
N THR A 36 -10.69 -2.83 6.18
CA THR A 36 -9.35 -2.50 5.66
C THR A 36 -9.48 -1.47 4.54
N ILE A 37 -8.44 -0.67 4.30
CA ILE A 37 -8.47 0.37 3.27
C ILE A 37 -8.80 -0.23 1.89
N ARG A 38 -8.20 -1.38 1.55
CA ARG A 38 -8.47 -2.06 0.28
C ARG A 38 -9.84 -2.73 0.25
N GLY A 39 -10.30 -3.28 1.36
CA GLY A 39 -11.63 -3.88 1.44
C GLY A 39 -12.75 -2.86 1.23
N ASP A 40 -12.57 -1.65 1.76
CA ASP A 40 -13.62 -0.63 1.75
C ASP A 40 -13.56 0.29 0.52
N TYR A 41 -12.38 0.52 -0.08
CA TYR A 41 -12.20 1.57 -1.09
C TYR A 41 -11.56 1.12 -2.41
N ALA A 42 -11.00 -0.10 -2.52
CA ALA A 42 -10.36 -0.52 -3.75
C ALA A 42 -11.34 -1.05 -4.80
N GLN A 43 -10.92 -0.97 -6.07
CA GLN A 43 -11.64 -1.56 -7.19
C GLN A 43 -11.04 -2.92 -7.53
N ALA A 44 -11.89 -3.96 -7.53
CA ALA A 44 -11.49 -5.27 -7.99
C ALA A 44 -11.08 -5.22 -9.48
N PRO A 45 -9.98 -5.87 -9.88
CA PRO A 45 -9.58 -5.89 -11.28
C PRO A 45 -10.57 -6.70 -12.13
N ASP A 46 -10.79 -6.22 -13.36
CA ASP A 46 -11.40 -7.01 -14.43
C ASP A 46 -10.47 -8.16 -14.84
N GLU A 47 -10.99 -9.17 -15.55
CA GLU A 47 -10.18 -10.32 -15.98
C GLU A 47 -8.97 -9.89 -16.82
N GLY A 48 -7.76 -10.18 -16.33
CA GLY A 48 -6.50 -9.80 -16.97
C GLY A 48 -6.10 -8.32 -16.79
N GLY A 49 -6.87 -7.54 -16.02
CA GLY A 49 -6.62 -6.13 -15.76
C GLY A 49 -5.60 -5.86 -14.64
N ALA A 50 -5.14 -4.61 -14.57
CA ALA A 50 -4.29 -4.15 -13.47
C ALA A 50 -5.11 -3.97 -12.18
N THR A 51 -4.50 -4.29 -11.04
CA THR A 51 -5.12 -4.08 -9.73
C THR A 51 -5.00 -2.63 -9.28
N PHE A 52 -6.13 -1.96 -9.06
CA PHE A 52 -6.19 -0.60 -8.52
C PHE A 52 -6.57 -0.63 -7.04
N ASN A 53 -5.58 -0.88 -6.17
CA ASN A 53 -5.78 -1.13 -4.74
C ASN A 53 -5.50 0.07 -3.81
N ILE A 54 -5.57 1.29 -4.34
CA ILE A 54 -5.56 2.58 -3.61
C ILE A 54 -4.26 2.95 -2.88
N VAL A 55 -3.70 2.04 -2.07
CA VAL A 55 -2.57 2.31 -1.17
C VAL A 55 -1.42 1.35 -1.38
N HIS A 56 -0.20 1.88 -1.25
CA HIS A 56 1.07 1.15 -1.19
C HIS A 56 1.64 1.21 0.24
N GLY A 57 2.49 0.24 0.57
CA GLY A 57 3.27 0.27 1.79
C GLY A 57 4.38 -0.76 1.73
N SER A 58 5.55 -0.37 2.23
CA SER A 58 6.74 -1.20 2.36
C SER A 58 6.42 -2.52 3.07
N ASP A 59 7.11 -3.59 2.71
CA ASP A 59 6.88 -4.95 3.20
C ASP A 59 7.93 -5.49 4.16
N SER A 60 9.09 -4.81 4.22
CA SER A 60 10.21 -5.15 5.08
C SER A 60 11.05 -3.91 5.45
N PRO A 61 11.89 -3.96 6.50
CA PRO A 61 12.84 -2.89 6.81
C PRO A 61 13.73 -2.50 5.62
N GLU A 62 14.20 -3.49 4.84
CA GLU A 62 15.04 -3.24 3.66
C GLU A 62 14.26 -2.51 2.55
N SER A 63 12.95 -2.79 2.41
CA SER A 63 12.09 -2.05 1.50
C SER A 63 11.84 -0.61 1.97
N VAL A 64 11.75 -0.38 3.28
CA VAL A 64 11.57 0.96 3.86
C VAL A 64 12.77 1.84 3.53
N GLU A 65 14.00 1.37 3.80
CA GLU A 65 15.22 2.14 3.51
C GLU A 65 15.31 2.49 2.01
N ARG A 66 15.08 1.51 1.14
CA ARG A 66 15.10 1.71 -0.31
C ARG A 66 14.04 2.71 -0.79
N GLU A 67 12.82 2.60 -0.26
CA GLU A 67 11.69 3.44 -0.69
C GLU A 67 11.81 4.86 -0.15
N ILE A 68 12.27 5.05 1.08
CA ILE A 68 12.55 6.39 1.63
C ILE A 68 13.61 7.10 0.79
N ALA A 69 14.72 6.43 0.48
CA ALA A 69 15.77 6.98 -0.37
C ALA A 69 15.25 7.34 -1.77
N LEU A 70 14.37 6.50 -2.34
CA LEU A 70 13.77 6.74 -3.66
C LEU A 70 12.85 7.97 -3.69
N TRP A 71 12.02 8.15 -2.66
CA TRP A 71 10.98 9.19 -2.66
C TRP A 71 11.43 10.52 -2.04
N PHE A 72 12.38 10.49 -1.09
CA PHE A 72 12.80 11.67 -0.31
C PHE A 72 14.29 11.99 -0.41
N GLY A 73 15.11 11.08 -0.97
CA GLY A 73 16.55 11.30 -1.13
C GLY A 73 17.34 11.24 0.18
N GLU A 74 16.76 10.62 1.22
CA GLU A 74 17.37 10.39 2.53
C GLU A 74 18.11 9.04 2.61
#